data_AF-A0A3C0FQY6-F1
#
_entry.id   AF-A0A3C0FQY6-F1
#
_cell.length_a   1.000
_cell.length_b   1.000
_cell.length_c   1.000
_cell.angle_alpha   90.00
_cell.angle_beta   90.00
_cell.angle_gamma   90.00
#
_symmetry.space_group_name_H-M   'P 1'
#
loop_
_entity.id
_entity.type
_entity.pdbx_description
1 polymer ?
#
loop_
_entity_poly.entity_id
_entity_poly.type
_entity_poly.pdbx_seq_one_letter_code
_entity_poly.pdbx_strand_id
1 'polypeptide(L)'
;GWLLAMRDSRAVFIFQVVLNSLNIILDILFVQGFGWDVRGVAGATVIADYSGVVLGWFLMQPHLKRLGGTWRGIGLFDRAQLARLMKINGDIFIRTMALTSAFALFTSFSARFGEVTLAANAV
;
A
#
# COMPACT_ATOMS: atom_id res chain seq x y z
N GLY A 1 -0.85 3.83 8.74
CA GLY A 1 -1.83 3.73 9.84
C GLY A 1 -1.50 4.62 11.02
N TRP A 2 -0.33 4.47 11.62
CA TRP A 2 0.02 5.16 12.87
C TRP A 2 0.01 6.70 12.79
N LEU A 3 0.58 7.29 11.73
CA LEU A 3 0.57 8.76 11.54
C LEU A 3 -0.86 9.33 11.42
N LEU A 4 -1.76 8.58 10.79
CA LEU A 4 -3.17 8.94 10.70
C LEU A 4 -3.86 8.87 12.07
N ALA A 5 -3.55 7.84 12.87
CA ALA A 5 -4.04 7.73 14.25
C ALA A 5 -3.53 8.88 15.13
N MET A 6 -2.33 9.39 14.86
CA MET A 6 -1.76 10.58 15.50
C MET A 6 -2.35 11.90 14.98
N ARG A 7 -3.33 11.83 14.06
CA ARG A 7 -3.97 12.97 13.38
C ARG A 7 -2.99 13.89 12.64
N ASP A 8 -1.83 13.38 12.23
CA ASP A 8 -0.86 14.12 11.44
C ASP A 8 -1.10 13.89 9.93
N SER A 9 -2.18 14.51 9.43
CA SER A 9 -2.55 14.43 8.02
C SER A 9 -1.45 14.98 7.10
N ARG A 10 -0.63 15.91 7.58
CA ARG A 10 0.48 16.48 6.80
C ARG A 10 1.59 15.45 6.59
N ALA A 11 1.98 14.73 7.63
CA ALA A 11 2.95 13.63 7.50
C ALA A 11 2.41 12.51 6.60
N VAL A 12 1.12 12.18 6.70
CA VAL A 12 0.47 11.19 5.81
C VAL A 12 0.50 11.66 4.35
N PHE A 13 0.22 12.94 4.09
CA PHE A 13 0.26 13.50 2.75
C PHE A 13 1.68 13.48 2.16
N ILE A 14 2.68 13.96 2.92
CA ILE A 14 4.09 13.91 2.50
C ILE A 14 4.52 12.49 2.18
N PHE A 15 4.16 11.53 3.05
CA PHE A 15 4.46 10.12 2.85
C PHE A 15 3.88 9.58 1.52
N GLN A 16 2.62 9.87 1.24
CA GLN A 16 1.98 9.44 0.00
C GLN A 16 2.59 10.11 -1.24
N VAL A 17 2.86 11.41 -1.19
CA VAL A 17 3.46 12.12 -2.32
C VAL A 17 4.83 11.53 -2.65
N VAL A 18 5.70 11.38 -1.65
CA VAL A 18 7.05 10.85 -1.87
C VAL A 18 7.02 9.43 -2.42
N LEU A 19 6.20 8.54 -1.85
CA LEU A 19 6.12 7.15 -2.32
C LEU A 19 5.59 7.03 -3.74
N ASN A 20 4.48 7.72 -4.05
CA ASN A 20 3.91 7.67 -5.39
C ASN A 20 4.85 8.31 -6.41
N SER A 21 5.51 9.43 -6.08
CA SER A 21 6.51 10.05 -6.96
C SER A 21 7.70 9.14 -7.21
N LEU A 22 8.24 8.50 -6.17
CA LEU A 22 9.33 7.54 -6.32
C LEU A 22 8.92 6.36 -7.20
N ASN A 23 7.72 5.82 -6.96
CA ASN A 23 7.21 4.71 -7.76
C ASN A 23 7.09 5.09 -9.24
N ILE A 24 6.47 6.23 -9.57
CA ILE A 24 6.35 6.73 -10.95
C ILE A 24 7.73 6.93 -11.61
N ILE A 25 8.66 7.58 -10.92
CA ILE A 25 9.99 7.86 -11.47
C ILE A 25 10.74 6.55 -11.75
N LEU A 26 10.67 5.60 -10.83
CA LEU A 26 11.33 4.30 -10.96
C LEU A 26 10.68 3.42 -12.02
N ASP A 27 9.35 3.44 -12.14
CA ASP A 27 8.64 2.73 -13.20
C ASP A 27 9.08 3.25 -14.58
N ILE A 28 9.10 4.58 -14.78
CA ILE A 28 9.57 5.17 -16.04
C ILE A 28 11.03 4.77 -16.31
N LEU A 29 11.90 4.85 -15.29
CA LEU A 29 13.32 4.53 -15.44
C LEU A 29 13.54 3.05 -15.79
N PHE A 30 12.87 2.13 -15.10
CA PHE A 30 13.12 0.70 -15.26
C PHE A 30 12.35 0.08 -16.42
N VAL A 31 11.11 0.51 -16.66
CA VAL A 31 10.29 0.01 -17.76
C VAL A 31 10.75 0.64 -19.07
N GLN A 32 10.81 1.96 -19.15
CA GLN A 32 11.11 2.65 -20.42
C GLN A 32 12.60 2.90 -20.62
N GLY A 33 13.36 3.16 -19.56
CA GLY A 33 14.81 3.37 -19.65
C GLY A 33 15.61 2.07 -19.79
N PHE A 34 15.36 1.08 -18.94
CA PHE A 34 16.07 -0.21 -18.97
C PHE A 34 15.36 -1.32 -19.77
N GLY A 35 14.11 -1.11 -20.18
CA GLY A 35 13.36 -2.09 -20.98
C GLY A 35 12.96 -3.34 -20.20
N TRP A 36 12.88 -3.28 -18.86
CA TRP A 36 12.65 -4.45 -18.01
C TRP A 36 11.18 -4.86 -17.89
N ASP A 37 10.27 -4.12 -18.53
CA ASP A 37 8.83 -4.37 -18.57
C ASP A 37 8.29 -4.74 -17.16
N VAL A 38 7.64 -5.91 -17.00
CA VAL A 38 7.07 -6.37 -15.72
C VAL A 38 8.11 -6.46 -14.60
N ARG A 39 9.37 -6.82 -14.90
CA ARG A 39 10.43 -6.88 -13.88
C ARG A 39 10.82 -5.49 -13.40
N GLY A 40 10.73 -4.50 -14.29
CA GLY A 40 10.97 -3.09 -13.96
C GLY A 40 9.95 -2.60 -12.95
N VAL A 41 8.67 -2.86 -13.19
CA VAL A 41 7.58 -2.51 -12.26
C VAL A 41 7.78 -3.16 -10.90
N ALA A 42 8.06 -4.47 -10.86
CA ALA A 42 8.31 -5.18 -9.60
C ALA A 42 9.50 -4.60 -8.82
N GLY A 43 10.60 -4.28 -9.51
CA GLY A 43 11.77 -3.66 -8.90
C GLY A 43 11.49 -2.25 -8.36
N ALA A 44 10.76 -1.44 -9.12
CA ALA A 44 10.35 -0.10 -8.71
C ALA A 44 9.46 -0.13 -7.47
N THR A 45 8.49 -1.05 -7.40
CA THR A 45 7.63 -1.24 -6.22
C THR A 45 8.45 -1.61 -4.99
N VAL A 46 9.36 -2.58 -5.09
CA VAL A 46 10.18 -3.01 -3.95
C VAL A 46 11.03 -1.85 -3.41
N ILE A 47 11.69 -1.09 -4.29
CA ILE A 47 12.51 0.06 -3.87
C ILE A 47 11.64 1.15 -3.23
N ALA A 48 10.48 1.44 -3.82
CA ALA A 48 9.54 2.39 -3.25
C ALA A 48 9.09 1.96 -1.85
N ASP A 49 8.72 0.69 -1.64
CA ASP A 49 8.32 0.16 -0.34
C ASP A 49 9.41 0.31 0.73
N TYR A 50 10.66 -0.05 0.40
CA TYR A 50 11.79 0.13 1.31
C TYR A 50 12.06 1.61 1.62
N SER A 51 11.93 2.50 0.62
CA SER A 51 12.02 3.94 0.84
C SER A 51 10.91 4.44 1.78
N GLY A 52 9.72 3.83 1.71
CA GLY A 52 8.62 4.09 2.62
C GLY A 52 8.94 3.70 4.05
N VAL A 53 9.61 2.57 4.28
CA VAL A 53 10.06 2.19 5.63
C VAL A 53 10.99 3.27 6.20
N VAL A 54 11.95 3.74 5.41
CA VAL A 54 12.91 4.77 5.80
C VAL A 54 12.21 6.11 6.06
N LEU A 55 11.36 6.57 5.14
CA LEU A 55 10.63 7.83 5.28
C LEU A 55 9.67 7.79 6.48
N GLY A 56 8.93 6.69 6.63
CA GLY A 56 8.03 6.47 7.75
C GLY A 56 8.77 6.54 9.08
N TRP A 57 9.94 5.90 9.16
CA TRP A 57 10.82 5.99 10.33
C TRP A 57 11.14 7.43 10.70
N PHE A 58 11.58 8.25 9.74
CA PHE A 58 11.88 9.67 9.99
C PHE A 58 10.65 10.49 10.39
N LEU A 59 9.51 10.28 9.73
CA LEU A 59 8.26 10.97 10.06
C LEU A 59 7.72 10.60 11.44
N MET A 60 8.05 9.41 11.96
CA MET A 60 7.64 8.96 13.28
C MET A 60 8.48 9.57 14.42
N GLN A 61 9.75 9.93 14.16
CA GLN A 61 10.69 10.43 15.18
C GLN A 61 10.16 11.60 16.03
N PRO A 62 9.58 12.68 15.45
CA PRO A 62 9.10 13.81 16.24
C PRO A 62 7.96 13.43 17.18
N HIS A 63 7.07 12.53 16.73
CA HIS A 63 5.95 12.02 17.52
C HIS A 63 6.43 11.11 18.64
N LEU A 64 7.40 10.25 18.37
CA LEU A 64 7.96 9.34 19.37
C LEU A 64 8.67 10.08 20.50
N LYS A 65 9.41 11.15 20.16
CA LYS A 65 10.05 12.05 21.14
C LYS A 65 9.04 12.76 22.03
N ARG A 66 7.93 13.24 21.45
CA ARG A 66 6.84 13.89 22.22
C ARG A 66 6.14 12.94 23.19
N LEU A 67 6.02 11.67 22.83
CA LEU A 67 5.39 10.63 23.65
C LEU A 67 6.33 10.07 24.74
N GLY A 68 7.58 10.54 24.82
CA GLY A 68 8.57 9.99 25.76
C GLY A 68 8.90 8.52 25.48
N GLY A 69 8.73 8.08 24.23
CA GLY A 69 8.86 6.68 23.84
C GLY A 69 10.26 6.16 24.08
N THR A 70 10.41 5.21 24.99
CA THR A 70 11.63 4.40 25.13
C THR A 70 11.47 3.12 24.33
N TRP A 71 12.56 2.67 23.69
CA TRP A 71 12.59 1.38 23.01
C TRP A 71 12.52 0.25 24.04
N ARG A 72 11.31 -0.18 24.40
CA ARG A 72 11.09 -1.39 25.20
C ARG A 72 11.00 -2.60 24.28
N GLY A 73 12.10 -3.33 24.14
CA GLY A 73 12.24 -4.48 23.23
C GLY A 73 11.41 -5.74 23.58
N ILE A 74 10.50 -5.70 24.54
CA ILE A 74 10.00 -6.93 25.21
C ILE A 74 8.51 -7.23 24.93
N GLY A 75 7.74 -6.32 24.31
CA GLY A 75 6.28 -6.50 24.15
C GLY A 75 5.74 -6.66 22.73
N LEU A 76 6.56 -6.47 21.68
CA LEU A 76 6.07 -6.39 20.29
C LEU A 76 5.49 -7.71 19.75
N PHE A 77 5.95 -8.85 20.29
CA PHE A 77 5.56 -10.20 19.85
C PHE A 77 4.71 -10.96 20.88
N ASP A 78 3.95 -10.24 21.71
CA ASP A 78 2.94 -10.87 22.55
C ASP A 78 1.84 -11.48 21.67
N ARG A 79 1.84 -12.81 21.56
CA ARG A 79 0.88 -13.58 20.74
C ARG A 79 -0.56 -13.28 21.12
N ALA A 80 -0.85 -13.01 22.40
CA ALA A 80 -2.21 -12.70 22.84
C ALA A 80 -2.66 -11.32 22.35
N GLN A 81 -1.77 -10.32 22.38
CA GLN A 81 -2.06 -9.00 21.84
C GLN A 81 -2.19 -9.02 20.32
N LEU A 82 -1.32 -9.77 19.63
CA LEU A 82 -1.38 -9.92 18.18
C LEU A 82 -2.67 -10.63 17.75
N ALA A 83 -3.08 -11.69 18.46
CA ALA A 83 -4.35 -12.38 18.20
C ALA A 83 -5.56 -11.46 18.44
N ARG A 84 -5.53 -10.61 19.47
CA ARG A 84 -6.57 -9.60 19.70
C ARG A 84 -6.64 -8.60 18.54
N LEU A 85 -5.50 -8.10 18.05
CA LEU A 85 -5.45 -7.21 16.90
C LEU A 85 -6.00 -7.88 15.63
N MET A 86 -5.63 -9.13 15.38
CA MET A 86 -6.16 -9.91 14.25
C MET A 86 -7.66 -10.11 14.36
N LYS A 87 -8.20 -10.38 15.56
CA LYS A 87 -9.64 -10.55 15.75
C LYS A 87 -10.43 -9.25 15.49
N ILE A 88 -9.88 -8.09 15.90
CA ILE A 88 -10.52 -6.79 15.67
C ILE A 88 -10.49 -6.41 14.19
N ASN A 89 -9.40 -6.69 13.48
CA ASN A 89 -9.24 -6.30 12.07
C ASN A 89 -9.73 -7.37 11.08
N GLY A 90 -9.95 -8.60 11.54
CA GLY A 90 -10.26 -9.76 10.69
C GLY A 90 -11.57 -9.62 9.92
N ASP A 91 -12.62 -9.07 10.55
CA ASP A 91 -13.90 -8.82 9.89
C ASP A 91 -13.74 -7.83 8.71
N ILE A 92 -13.08 -6.70 8.95
CA ILE A 92 -12.79 -5.69 7.93
C ILE A 92 -11.94 -6.28 6.80
N PHE A 93 -10.96 -7.11 7.16
CA PHE A 93 -10.09 -7.77 6.19
C PHE A 93 -10.88 -8.71 5.28
N ILE A 94 -11.70 -9.60 5.86
CA ILE A 94 -12.56 -10.53 5.11
C ILE A 94 -13.52 -9.76 4.21
N ARG A 95 -14.16 -8.70 4.73
CA ARG A 95 -15.05 -7.84 3.94
C ARG A 95 -14.34 -7.23 2.74
N THR A 96 -13.17 -6.65 2.97
CA THR A 96 -12.38 -6.02 1.90
C THR A 96 -11.93 -7.06 0.87
N MET A 97 -11.44 -8.23 1.30
CA MET A 97 -11.07 -9.32 0.40
C MET A 97 -12.26 -9.81 -0.44
N ALA A 98 -13.43 -9.97 0.17
CA ALA A 98 -14.65 -10.40 -0.53
C ALA A 98 -15.05 -9.37 -1.60
N LEU A 99 -15.06 -8.07 -1.25
CA LEU A 99 -15.34 -6.98 -2.18
C LEU A 99 -14.32 -6.90 -3.32
N THR A 100 -13.03 -6.90 -3.00
CA THR A 100 -11.96 -6.85 -4.02
C THR A 100 -12.02 -8.07 -4.94
N SER A 101 -12.30 -9.26 -4.41
CA SER A 101 -12.45 -10.47 -5.22
C SER A 101 -13.69 -10.41 -6.11
N ALA A 102 -14.82 -9.92 -5.61
CA ALA A 102 -16.02 -9.71 -6.40
C ALA A 102 -15.77 -8.73 -7.57
N PHE A 103 -15.08 -7.62 -7.31
CA PHE A 103 -14.67 -6.69 -8.37
C PHE A 103 -13.70 -7.31 -9.35
N ALA A 104 -12.68 -8.04 -8.89
CA ALA A 104 -11.71 -8.71 -9.77
C ALA A 104 -12.40 -9.76 -10.68
N LEU A 105 -13.32 -10.55 -10.12
CA LEU A 105 -14.13 -11.51 -10.89
C LEU A 105 -15.05 -10.79 -11.86
N PHE A 106 -15.73 -9.72 -11.43
CA PHE A 106 -16.56 -8.91 -12.30
C PHE A 106 -15.76 -8.33 -13.47
N THR A 107 -14.61 -7.69 -13.22
CA THR A 107 -13.70 -7.21 -14.27
C THR A 107 -13.22 -8.33 -15.18
N SER A 108 -12.86 -9.50 -14.63
CA SER A 108 -12.46 -10.65 -15.44
C SER A 108 -13.61 -11.21 -16.30
N PHE A 109 -14.85 -11.20 -15.81
CA PHE A 109 -16.02 -11.59 -16.57
C PHE A 109 -16.36 -10.53 -17.63
N SER A 110 -16.34 -9.24 -17.30
CA SER A 110 -16.53 -8.15 -18.26
C SER A 110 -15.51 -8.19 -19.40
N ALA A 111 -14.24 -8.48 -19.10
CA ALA A 111 -13.21 -8.67 -20.13
C ALA A 111 -13.48 -9.88 -21.05
N ARG A 112 -14.21 -10.90 -20.56
CA ARG A 112 -14.64 -12.06 -21.35
C ARG A 112 -15.96 -11.84 -22.10
N PHE A 113 -16.82 -10.94 -21.61
CA PHE A 113 -18.14 -10.65 -22.16
C PHE A 113 -18.15 -9.52 -23.21
N GLY A 114 -17.02 -9.16 -23.85
CA GLY A 114 -17.10 -8.19 -24.94
C GLY A 114 -15.84 -7.82 -25.72
N GLU A 115 -15.35 -8.71 -26.59
CA GLU A 115 -14.97 -8.27 -27.96
C GLU A 115 -16.20 -8.18 -28.90
N VAL A 116 -17.37 -8.69 -28.51
CA VAL A 116 -18.59 -8.68 -29.35
C VAL A 116 -19.55 -7.52 -29.03
N THR A 117 -19.45 -6.91 -27.85
CA THR A 117 -20.33 -5.78 -27.43
C THR A 117 -19.67 -4.41 -27.57
N LEU A 118 -18.34 -4.34 -27.71
CA LEU A 118 -17.61 -3.09 -27.99
C LEU A 118 -17.83 -2.61 -29.44
N ALA A 119 -18.03 -3.55 -30.38
CA ALA A 119 -18.31 -3.24 -31.79
C ALA A 119 -19.74 -2.73 -32.04
N ALA A 120 -20.70 -3.06 -31.17
CA ALA A 120 -22.10 -2.68 -31.35
C ALA A 120 -22.45 -1.27 -30.83
N ASN A 121 -21.60 -0.68 -29.98
CA ASN A 121 -21.84 0.63 -29.34
C ASN A 121 -20.90 1.74 -29.86
N ALA A 122 -20.24 1.53 -31.01
CA ALA A 122 -19.33 2.49 -31.64
C ALA A 122 -19.99 3.33 -32.74
N VAL A 123 -21.32 3.52 -32.69
CA VAL A 123 -22.07 4.52 -33.47
C VAL A 123 -22.80 5.45 -32.51
#